data_AF-A0A7X6GZ03-F1
#
_entry.id   AF-A0A7X6GZ03-F1
#
_cell.length_a   1.000
_cell.length_b   1.000
_cell.length_c   1.000
_cell.angle_alpha   90.00
_cell.angle_beta   90.00
_cell.angle_gamma   90.00
#
_symmetry.space_group_name_H-M   'P 1'
#
loop_
_entity.id
_entity.type
_entity.pdbx_description
1 polymer ?
#
loop_
_entity_poly.entity_id
_entity_poly.type
_entity_poly.pdbx_seq_one_letter_code
_entity_poly.pdbx_strand_id
1 'polypeptide(L)'
;MSRNAADTVETLLRDQRRALLAGDLAALAALPDRLDRAMRRLMAAPPDADRLAALSAAARDNARLVDAARGGLARVTARTAPATATLTTYDSRGQRQGAAAPGQTLSRR
;
A
#
# COMPACT_ATOMS: atom_id res chain seq x y z
N MET A 1 -13.24 11.58 -32.54
CA MET A 1 -14.01 11.95 -31.34
C MET A 1 -13.04 12.36 -30.26
N SER A 2 -12.94 13.65 -29.91
CA SER A 2 -12.04 14.10 -28.84
C SER A 2 -12.46 13.46 -27.52
N ARG A 3 -11.56 12.69 -26.90
CA ARG A 3 -11.79 12.09 -25.58
C ARG A 3 -12.03 13.23 -24.59
N ASN A 4 -13.21 13.27 -23.95
CA ASN A 4 -13.51 14.27 -22.95
C ASN A 4 -12.56 14.09 -21.75
N ALA A 5 -12.16 15.20 -21.11
CA ALA A 5 -11.28 15.18 -19.94
C ALA A 5 -11.86 14.31 -18.81
N ALA A 6 -13.18 14.37 -18.60
CA ALA A 6 -13.88 13.55 -17.61
C ALA A 6 -13.74 12.04 -17.87
N ASP A 7 -13.90 11.60 -19.12
CA ASP A 7 -13.77 10.18 -19.49
C ASP A 7 -12.33 9.68 -19.31
N THR A 8 -11.36 10.57 -19.48
CA THR A 8 -9.95 10.27 -19.24
C THR A 8 -9.71 10.03 -17.75
N VAL A 9 -10.21 10.90 -16.87
CA VAL A 9 -10.11 10.71 -15.42
C VAL A 9 -10.84 9.43 -14.99
N GLU A 10 -12.04 9.18 -15.50
CA GLU A 10 -12.79 7.95 -15.18
C GLU A 10 -12.00 6.69 -15.55
N THR A 11 -11.39 6.68 -16.75
CA THR A 11 -10.57 5.54 -17.18
C THR A 11 -9.40 5.32 -16.23
N LEU A 12 -8.70 6.40 -15.85
CA LEU A 12 -7.55 6.29 -14.95
C LEU A 12 -7.94 5.81 -13.55
N LEU A 13 -9.10 6.24 -13.03
CA LEU A 13 -9.63 5.73 -11.76
C LEU A 13 -9.99 4.24 -11.87
N ARG A 14 -10.53 3.78 -13.01
CA ARG A 14 -10.81 2.37 -13.26
C ARG A 14 -9.52 1.54 -13.36
N ASP A 15 -8.50 2.06 -14.03
CA ASP A 15 -7.18 1.44 -14.10
C ASP A 15 -6.53 1.33 -12.71
N GLN A 16 -6.62 2.37 -11.90
CA GLN A 16 -6.15 2.35 -10.51
C GLN A 16 -6.84 1.26 -9.70
N ARG A 17 -8.17 1.15 -9.80
CA ARG A 17 -8.94 0.11 -9.11
C ARG A 17 -8.50 -1.28 -9.53
N ARG A 18 -8.34 -1.53 -10.84
CA ARG A 18 -7.88 -2.81 -11.37
C ARG A 18 -6.48 -3.16 -10.85
N ALA A 19 -5.56 -2.20 -10.88
CA ALA A 19 -4.19 -2.42 -10.41
C ALA A 19 -4.14 -2.69 -8.90
N LEU A 20 -4.95 -1.99 -8.10
CA LEU A 20 -5.09 -2.25 -6.65
C LEU A 20 -5.59 -3.67 -6.37
N LEU A 21 -6.63 -4.11 -7.08
CA LEU A 21 -7.20 -5.45 -6.90
C LEU A 21 -6.26 -6.56 -7.38
N ALA A 22 -5.46 -6.29 -8.41
CA ALA A 22 -4.46 -7.23 -8.93
C ALA A 22 -3.14 -7.23 -8.15
N GLY A 23 -2.92 -6.25 -7.26
CA GLY A 23 -1.63 -6.04 -6.59
C GLY A 23 -0.52 -5.56 -7.53
N ASP A 24 -0.86 -4.95 -8.67
CA ASP A 24 0.10 -4.46 -9.66
C ASP A 24 0.68 -3.10 -9.25
N LEU A 25 1.73 -3.14 -8.43
CA LEU A 25 2.40 -1.95 -7.91
C LEU A 25 3.10 -1.13 -9.01
N ALA A 26 3.55 -1.77 -10.08
CA ALA A 26 4.21 -1.09 -11.19
C ALA A 26 3.21 -0.23 -11.98
N ALA A 27 2.01 -0.79 -12.27
CA ALA A 27 0.94 -0.01 -12.87
C ALA A 27 0.48 1.14 -11.97
N LEU A 28 0.40 0.92 -10.64
CA LEU A 28 0.05 1.98 -9.68
C LEU A 28 1.07 3.12 -9.66
N ALA A 29 2.37 2.82 -9.76
CA ALA A 29 3.42 3.82 -9.79
C ALA A 29 3.35 4.75 -11.02
N ALA A 30 2.79 4.28 -12.14
CA ALA A 30 2.67 5.05 -13.39
C ALA A 30 1.43 5.95 -13.47
N LEU A 31 0.49 5.84 -12.53
CA LEU A 31 -0.80 6.55 -12.56
C LEU A 31 -0.78 8.01 -12.05
N PRO A 32 -0.02 8.41 -11.02
CA PRO A 32 -0.11 9.75 -10.43
C PRO A 32 0.08 10.88 -11.45
N ASP A 33 1.12 10.84 -12.26
CA ASP A 33 1.40 11.88 -13.26
C ASP A 33 0.32 11.96 -14.35
N ARG A 34 -0.27 10.81 -14.70
CA ARG A 34 -1.34 10.74 -15.69
C ARG A 34 -2.63 11.32 -15.13
N LEU A 35 -2.93 11.03 -13.87
CA LEU A 35 -4.08 11.58 -13.14
C LEU A 35 -3.94 13.09 -12.96
N ASP A 36 -2.78 13.60 -12.55
CA ASP A 36 -2.56 15.04 -12.39
C ASP A 36 -2.80 15.81 -13.70
N ARG A 37 -2.23 15.32 -14.81
CA ARG A 37 -2.47 15.92 -16.13
C ARG A 37 -3.93 15.86 -16.55
N ALA A 38 -4.63 14.76 -16.28
CA ALA A 38 -6.05 14.62 -16.61
C ALA A 38 -6.93 15.55 -15.76
N MET A 39 -6.61 15.69 -14.46
CA MET A 39 -7.31 16.58 -13.54
C MET A 39 -7.16 18.05 -13.93
N ARG A 40 -5.96 18.49 -14.30
CA ARG A 40 -5.74 19.86 -14.81
C ARG A 40 -6.59 20.17 -16.04
N ARG A 41 -6.73 19.21 -16.95
CA ARG A 41 -7.60 19.34 -18.13
C ARG A 41 -9.08 19.37 -17.75
N LEU A 42 -9.49 18.56 -16.79
CA LEU A 42 -10.86 18.54 -16.29
C LEU A 42 -11.23 19.87 -15.62
N MET A 43 -10.32 20.46 -14.84
CA MET A 43 -10.52 21.78 -14.22
C MET A 43 -10.66 22.92 -15.22
N ALA A 44 -10.09 22.78 -16.42
CA ALA A 44 -10.19 23.77 -17.49
C ALA A 44 -11.46 23.58 -18.35
N ALA A 45 -12.18 22.48 -18.19
CA ALA A 45 -13.41 22.19 -18.92
C ALA A 45 -14.63 22.79 -18.21
N PRO A 46 -15.75 23.04 -18.92
CA PRO A 46 -16.99 23.46 -18.29
C PRO A 46 -17.44 22.46 -17.20
N PRO A 47 -17.89 22.95 -16.03
CA PRO A 47 -18.28 22.07 -14.95
C PRO A 47 -19.56 21.30 -15.30
N ASP A 48 -19.50 19.98 -15.10
CA ASP A 48 -20.65 19.07 -15.14
C ASP A 48 -20.79 18.45 -13.74
N ALA A 49 -21.78 18.92 -12.98
CA ALA A 49 -21.93 18.58 -11.57
C ALA A 49 -22.15 17.07 -11.36
N ASP A 50 -22.99 16.44 -12.19
CA ASP A 50 -23.30 15.02 -12.09
C ASP A 50 -22.07 14.16 -12.39
N ARG A 51 -21.32 14.55 -13.43
CA ARG A 51 -20.08 13.86 -13.79
C ARG A 51 -19.00 14.02 -12.73
N LEU A 52 -18.85 15.21 -12.15
CA LEU A 52 -17.91 15.45 -11.06
C LEU A 52 -18.29 14.68 -9.80
N ALA A 53 -19.58 14.56 -9.48
CA ALA A 53 -20.06 13.75 -8.36
C ALA A 53 -19.72 12.26 -8.56
N ALA A 54 -19.93 11.73 -9.76
CA ALA A 54 -19.57 10.35 -10.10
C ALA A 54 -18.06 10.09 -9.99
N LEU A 55 -17.22 10.99 -10.52
CA LEU A 55 -15.76 10.90 -10.41
C LEU A 55 -15.30 10.99 -8.95
N SER A 56 -15.91 11.86 -8.15
CA SER A 56 -15.63 11.98 -6.71
C SER A 56 -15.96 10.69 -5.97
N ALA A 57 -17.10 10.05 -6.25
CA ALA A 57 -17.47 8.77 -5.67
C ALA A 57 -16.44 7.67 -6.01
N ALA A 58 -16.06 7.56 -7.28
CA ALA A 58 -15.06 6.58 -7.73
C ALA A 58 -13.69 6.80 -7.06
N ALA A 59 -13.26 8.06 -6.93
CA ALA A 59 -12.01 8.39 -6.25
C ALA A 59 -12.02 8.02 -4.76
N ARG A 60 -13.14 8.26 -4.07
CA ARG A 60 -13.30 7.87 -2.64
C ARG A 60 -13.23 6.35 -2.46
N ASP A 61 -13.85 5.59 -3.35
CA ASP A 61 -13.79 4.13 -3.28
C ASP A 61 -12.36 3.62 -3.49
N ASN A 62 -11.62 4.21 -4.43
CA ASN A 62 -10.21 3.87 -4.62
C ASN A 62 -9.35 4.26 -3.40
N ALA A 63 -9.61 5.39 -2.76
CA ALA A 63 -8.89 5.80 -1.55
C ALA A 63 -9.06 4.75 -0.42
N ARG A 64 -10.28 4.24 -0.21
CA ARG A 64 -10.55 3.16 0.75
C ARG A 64 -9.75 1.90 0.43
N LEU A 65 -9.62 1.53 -0.85
CA LEU A 65 -8.82 0.38 -1.27
C LEU A 65 -7.33 0.59 -1.02
N VAL A 66 -6.80 1.78 -1.29
CA VAL A 66 -5.41 2.15 -0.99
C VAL A 66 -5.14 2.04 0.50
N ASP A 67 -6.02 2.60 1.34
CA ASP A 67 -5.86 2.56 2.80
C ASP A 67 -5.90 1.12 3.33
N ALA A 68 -6.83 0.31 2.82
CA ALA A 68 -6.89 -1.12 3.14
C ALA A 68 -5.61 -1.86 2.74
N ALA A 69 -5.08 -1.60 1.54
CA ALA A 69 -3.83 -2.19 1.05
C ALA A 69 -2.63 -1.79 1.93
N ARG A 70 -2.53 -0.49 2.29
CA ARG A 70 -1.49 0.01 3.20
C ARG A 70 -1.56 -0.65 4.57
N GLY A 71 -2.77 -0.78 5.14
CA GLY A 71 -2.97 -1.49 6.40
C GLY A 71 -2.60 -2.97 6.31
N GLY A 72 -2.91 -3.63 5.19
CA GLY A 72 -2.49 -5.00 4.92
C GLY A 72 -0.97 -5.16 4.90
N LEU A 73 -0.29 -4.30 4.15
CA LEU A 73 1.18 -4.31 4.06
C LEU A 73 1.82 -4.08 5.44
N ALA A 74 1.35 -3.10 6.20
CA ALA A 74 1.85 -2.82 7.54
C ALA A 74 1.72 -4.01 8.52
N ARG A 75 0.63 -4.78 8.42
CA ARG A 75 0.46 -6.01 9.21
C ARG A 75 1.43 -7.11 8.80
N VAL A 76 1.66 -7.26 7.50
CA VAL A 76 2.62 -8.25 6.99
C VAL A 76 4.03 -7.90 7.44
N THR A 77 4.45 -6.64 7.28
CA THR A 77 5.79 -6.20 7.70
C THR A 77 6.00 -6.34 9.20
N ALA A 78 4.99 -6.02 10.02
CA ALA A 78 5.05 -6.22 11.47
C ALA A 78 5.19 -7.70 11.87
N ARG A 79 4.55 -8.62 11.13
CA ARG A 79 4.65 -10.07 11.39
C ARG A 79 5.99 -10.66 10.93
N THR A 80 6.57 -10.14 9.86
CA THR A 80 7.85 -10.62 9.31
C THR A 80 9.05 -9.91 9.93
N ALA A 81 8.85 -8.86 10.72
CA ALA A 81 9.91 -8.23 11.47
C ALA A 81 10.56 -9.28 12.38
N PRO A 82 11.89 -9.45 12.35
CA PRO A 82 12.56 -10.42 13.21
C PRO A 82 12.21 -10.07 14.65
N ALA A 83 11.58 -11.01 15.36
CA ALA A 83 11.38 -10.87 16.78
C ALA A 83 12.77 -10.70 17.41
N THR A 84 13.05 -9.55 18.00
CA THR A 84 14.19 -9.34 18.90
C THR A 84 13.94 -10.11 20.21
N ALA A 85 13.53 -11.38 20.10
CA ALA A 85 13.36 -12.25 21.23
C ALA A 85 14.78 -12.64 21.67
N THR A 86 15.27 -11.95 22.69
CA THR A 86 16.49 -12.33 23.41
C THR A 86 16.30 -13.76 23.90
N LEU A 87 17.04 -14.69 23.31
CA LEU A 87 17.02 -16.09 23.70
C LEU A 87 17.44 -16.14 25.17
N THR A 88 16.50 -16.50 26.04
CA THR A 88 16.78 -16.65 27.46
C THR A 88 17.13 -18.11 27.70
N THR A 89 18.41 -18.36 27.92
CA THR A 89 18.89 -19.69 28.32
C THR A 89 18.87 -19.78 29.83
N TYR A 90 18.33 -20.89 30.35
CA TYR A 90 18.45 -21.22 31.76
C TYR A 90 19.74 -22.02 31.95
N ASP A 91 20.56 -21.64 32.93
CA ASP A 91 21.72 -22.45 33.32
C ASP A 91 21.29 -23.72 34.09
N SER A 92 22.23 -24.59 34.42
CA SER A 92 21.99 -25.83 35.19
C SER A 92 21.49 -25.59 36.62
N ARG A 93 21.45 -24.33 37.08
CA ARG A 93 20.91 -23.90 38.38
C ARG A 93 19.57 -23.17 38.26
N GLY A 94 18.99 -23.10 37.06
CA GLY A 94 17.71 -22.45 36.79
C GLY A 94 17.76 -20.92 36.72
N GLN A 95 18.95 -20.31 36.64
CA GLN A 95 19.08 -18.85 36.54
C GLN A 95 18.95 -18.40 35.07
N ARG A 96 18.19 -17.32 34.85
CA ARG A 96 18.03 -16.70 33.53
C ARG A 96 19.32 -15.97 33.14
N GLN A 97 19.92 -16.35 32.01
CA GLN A 97 20.91 -15.53 31.32
C GLN A 97 20.33 -15.05 29.99
N GLY A 98 20.31 -13.72 29.78
CA GLY A 98 19.92 -13.13 28.51
C GLY A 98 21.07 -13.25 27.52
N ALA A 99 20.97 -14.13 26.53
CA ALA A 99 21.97 -14.25 25.48
C ALA A 99 21.70 -13.18 24.42
N ALA A 100 22.40 -12.06 24.52
CA ALA A 100 22.55 -11.11 23.42
C ALA A 100 23.93 -11.27 22.80
N ALA A 101 24.16 -12.35 22.04
CA ALA A 101 25.28 -12.44 21.11
C ALA A 101 25.04 -13.55 20.06
N PRO A 102 25.13 -13.27 18.75
CA PRO A 102 25.17 -14.30 17.73
C PRO A 102 26.58 -14.92 17.72
N GLY A 103 26.69 -16.25 17.89
CA GLY A 103 27.91 -16.97 17.49
C GLY A 103 28.51 -18.00 18.45
N GLN A 104 27.87 -18.38 19.56
CA GLN A 104 28.40 -19.48 20.39
C GLN A 104 27.50 -20.71 20.32
N THR A 105 27.93 -21.67 19.50
CA THR A 105 27.42 -23.04 19.50
C THR A 105 27.81 -23.69 20.82
N LEU A 106 26.84 -23.90 21.70
CA LEU A 106 27.00 -24.64 22.96
C LEU A 106 27.24 -26.13 22.64
N SER A 107 28.51 -26.50 22.50
CA SER A 107 28.95 -27.90 22.43
C SER A 107 28.80 -28.55 23.80
N ARG A 108 27.93 -29.54 23.92
CA ARG A 108 27.73 -30.37 25.12
C ARG A 108 28.79 -31.49 25.11
N ARG A 109 29.60 -31.61 26.17
CA ARG A 109 30.33 -32.82 26.52
C ARG A 109 29.62 -33.53 27.66
#